data_AF-A0A2G8JEY2-F1
#
_entry.id   AF-A0A2G8JEY2-F1
#
_cell.length_a   1.000
_cell.length_b   1.000
_cell.length_c   1.000
_cell.angle_alpha   90.00
_cell.angle_beta   90.00
_cell.angle_gamma   90.00
#
_symmetry.space_group_name_H-M   'P 1'
#
loop_
_entity.id
_entity.type
_entity.pdbx_description
1 polymer ?
#
loop_
_entity_poly.entity_id
_entity_poly.type
_entity_poly.pdbx_seq_one_letter_code
_entity_poly.pdbx_strand_id
1 'polypeptide(L)'
;MANIFQQHKYTIAIAATGAVAGFAAAKLLSSHTHAVPVPEQNQHPTPIPKPTPDPKDEEENNIYETQKYVNEYLLLHYGEADEVLRHSFVPMDSLEFPRRVGKECLDAYRSVDKSKLPNRAFDVGCGLGRTTFELAREFEECIGLEQSQPFVDACNKLKQDGEMPYNVCEEGDVHSTYTARIDARV
;
A
#
# COMPACT_ATOMS: atom_id res chain seq x y z
N MET A 1 -2.93 22.11 -44.91
CA MET A 1 -2.41 20.74 -44.81
C MET A 1 -1.90 20.55 -43.39
N ALA A 2 -2.57 19.67 -42.62
CA ALA A 2 -2.29 19.46 -41.20
C ALA A 2 -1.17 18.41 -41.04
N ASN A 3 -0.09 18.79 -40.34
CA ASN A 3 0.88 17.83 -39.82
C ASN A 3 0.35 17.34 -38.46
N ILE A 4 -0.25 16.14 -38.47
CA ILE A 4 -0.64 15.38 -37.30
C ILE A 4 0.47 14.33 -37.07
N PHE A 5 0.92 14.20 -35.82
CA PHE A 5 1.95 13.27 -35.30
C PHE A 5 3.41 13.75 -35.31
N GLN A 6 3.74 14.66 -34.40
CA GLN A 6 5.02 14.60 -33.69
C GLN A 6 4.87 13.61 -32.53
N GLN A 7 5.41 12.39 -32.67
CA GLN A 7 5.59 11.48 -31.52
C GLN A 7 6.70 12.07 -30.63
N HIS A 8 6.32 12.91 -29.66
CA HIS A 8 7.13 13.04 -28.46
C HIS A 8 7.04 11.71 -27.73
N LYS A 9 8.12 10.93 -27.75
CA LYS A 9 8.24 9.67 -27.01
C LYS A 9 8.22 9.99 -25.52
N TYR A 10 7.03 9.99 -24.92
CA TYR A 10 6.90 9.99 -23.46
C TYR A 10 7.11 8.55 -22.99
N THR A 11 8.34 8.22 -22.59
CA THR A 11 8.59 6.97 -21.85
C THR A 11 8.12 7.19 -20.42
N ILE A 12 7.23 6.34 -19.92
CA ILE A 12 6.73 6.35 -18.54
C ILE A 12 7.12 5.02 -17.90
N ALA A 13 7.79 5.06 -16.74
CA ALA A 13 7.94 3.87 -15.92
C ALA A 13 6.64 3.59 -15.17
N ILE A 14 6.13 2.37 -15.21
CA ILE A 14 4.93 1.96 -14.47
C ILE A 14 5.35 1.08 -13.29
N ALA A 15 4.97 1.48 -12.09
CA ALA A 15 5.00 0.63 -10.90
C ALA A 15 3.55 0.28 -10.51
N ALA A 16 3.33 -0.94 -10.04
CA ALA A 16 2.05 -1.36 -9.50
C ALA A 16 2.29 -1.93 -8.11
N THR A 17 1.98 -1.15 -7.08
CA THR A 17 2.14 -1.55 -5.68
C THR A 17 0.87 -2.26 -5.21
N GLY A 18 0.44 -3.31 -5.91
CA GLY A 18 -0.78 -4.03 -5.57
C GLY A 18 -0.76 -4.48 -4.10
N ALA A 19 -1.73 -4.03 -3.31
CA ALA A 19 -1.91 -4.32 -1.88
C ALA A 19 -2.16 -5.82 -1.54
N VAL A 20 -1.77 -6.74 -2.41
CA VAL A 20 -1.92 -8.19 -2.22
C VAL A 20 -1.00 -8.70 -1.11
N ALA A 21 0.11 -8.00 -0.81
CA ALA A 21 1.01 -8.34 0.30
C ALA A 21 0.44 -7.96 1.68
N GLY A 22 -0.35 -6.88 1.78
CA GLY A 22 -0.94 -6.44 3.05
C GLY A 22 -2.05 -7.37 3.57
N PHE A 23 -2.79 -8.01 2.67
CA PHE A 23 -3.88 -8.93 3.03
C PHE A 23 -3.40 -10.18 3.77
N ALA A 24 -2.17 -10.65 3.51
CA ALA A 24 -1.61 -11.81 4.22
C ALA A 24 -1.15 -11.43 5.64
N ALA A 25 -0.51 -10.28 5.80
CA ALA A 25 0.00 -9.81 7.09
C ALA A 25 -1.13 -9.39 8.05
N ALA A 26 -2.10 -8.61 7.58
CA ALA A 26 -3.25 -8.19 8.39
C ALA A 26 -4.14 -9.36 8.84
N LYS A 27 -4.25 -10.40 8.00
CA LYS A 27 -5.04 -11.61 8.31
C LYS A 27 -4.29 -12.58 9.22
N LEU A 28 -2.95 -12.57 9.22
CA LEU A 28 -2.14 -13.27 10.24
C LEU A 28 -2.31 -12.60 11.61
N LEU A 29 -2.24 -11.27 11.65
CA LEU A 29 -2.36 -10.48 12.89
C LEU A 29 -3.76 -10.61 13.52
N SER A 30 -4.83 -10.73 12.72
CA SER A 30 -6.19 -10.91 13.24
C SER A 30 -6.52 -12.34 13.69
N SER A 31 -5.62 -13.31 13.52
CA SER A 31 -5.92 -14.75 13.72
C SER A 31 -5.58 -15.29 15.12
N HIS A 32 -5.10 -14.45 16.04
CA HIS A 32 -4.71 -14.85 17.40
C HIS A 32 -5.70 -14.51 18.51
N THR A 33 -6.98 -14.27 18.20
CA THR A 33 -8.04 -14.43 19.22
C THR A 33 -8.40 -15.91 19.34
N HIS A 34 -8.20 -16.51 20.51
CA HIS A 34 -8.50 -17.93 20.79
C HIS A 34 -9.92 -18.33 20.30
N ALA A 35 -9.97 -19.24 19.32
CA ALA A 35 -11.20 -19.87 18.89
C ALA A 35 -11.64 -20.92 19.92
N VAL A 36 -12.86 -20.77 20.44
CA VAL A 36 -13.55 -21.81 21.21
C VAL A 36 -14.03 -22.89 20.22
N PRO A 37 -13.83 -24.20 20.48
CA PRO A 37 -14.28 -25.24 19.55
C PRO A 37 -15.82 -25.32 19.55
N VAL A 38 -16.43 -25.19 18.37
CA VAL A 38 -17.86 -25.48 18.16
C VAL A 38 -17.99 -26.96 17.77
N PRO A 39 -18.89 -27.75 18.41
CA PRO A 39 -19.05 -29.16 18.08
C PRO A 39 -19.66 -29.34 16.69
N GLU A 40 -19.13 -30.32 15.97
CA GLU A 40 -19.43 -30.67 14.59
C GLU A 40 -20.86 -31.20 14.44
N GLN A 41 -21.74 -30.44 13.77
CA GLN A 41 -23.02 -30.95 13.28
C GLN A 41 -22.98 -31.07 11.75
N ASN A 42 -22.83 -32.31 11.30
CA ASN A 42 -22.88 -32.73 9.91
C ASN A 42 -24.30 -32.63 9.35
N GLN A 43 -24.52 -31.70 8.43
CA GLN A 43 -25.37 -31.82 7.23
C GLN A 43 -25.19 -30.55 6.39
N HIS A 44 -24.65 -30.68 5.17
CA HIS A 44 -24.42 -29.55 4.27
C HIS A 44 -25.71 -29.24 3.48
N PRO A 45 -26.45 -28.15 3.76
CA PRO A 45 -27.51 -27.71 2.85
C PRO A 45 -26.88 -27.19 1.56
N THR A 46 -27.45 -27.55 0.42
CA THR A 46 -27.04 -27.04 -0.91
C THR A 46 -27.02 -25.51 -0.92
N PRO A 47 -26.00 -24.87 -1.55
CA PRO A 47 -25.87 -23.41 -1.52
C PRO A 47 -27.10 -22.73 -2.15
N ILE A 48 -27.78 -21.91 -1.36
CA ILE A 48 -28.75 -20.95 -1.88
C ILE A 48 -27.95 -19.93 -2.72
N PRO A 49 -28.33 -19.64 -3.97
CA PRO A 49 -27.65 -18.62 -4.76
C PRO A 49 -27.74 -17.28 -4.01
N LYS A 50 -26.57 -16.71 -3.70
CA LYS A 50 -26.51 -15.39 -3.06
C LYS A 50 -27.14 -14.36 -4.01
N PRO A 51 -28.08 -13.51 -3.54
CA PRO A 51 -28.53 -12.39 -4.34
C PRO A 51 -27.31 -11.53 -4.73
N THR A 52 -27.28 -11.08 -5.99
CA THR A 52 -26.29 -10.11 -6.45
C THR A 52 -26.42 -8.84 -5.61
N PRO A 53 -25.33 -8.32 -5.02
CA PRO A 53 -25.37 -7.08 -4.24
C PRO A 53 -25.93 -5.92 -5.07
N ASP A 54 -26.69 -5.03 -4.43
CA ASP A 54 -27.08 -3.77 -5.03
C ASP A 54 -25.81 -2.91 -5.21
N PRO A 55 -25.56 -2.22 -6.34
CA PRO A 55 -24.35 -1.41 -6.53
C PRO A 55 -24.09 -0.36 -5.44
N LYS A 56 -25.11 0.01 -4.65
CA LYS A 56 -24.99 0.90 -3.50
C LYS A 56 -24.39 0.23 -2.25
N ASP A 57 -24.52 -1.08 -2.12
CA ASP A 57 -23.98 -1.84 -0.99
C ASP A 57 -22.44 -2.00 -1.07
N GLU A 58 -21.86 -1.80 -2.26
CA GLU A 58 -20.40 -1.77 -2.45
C GLU A 58 -19.76 -0.48 -1.91
N GLU A 59 -20.54 0.61 -1.82
CA GLU A 59 -20.08 1.92 -1.34
C GLU A 59 -20.04 2.01 0.20
N GLU A 60 -20.91 1.27 0.89
CA GLU A 60 -21.11 1.36 2.35
C GLU A 60 -20.11 0.52 3.18
N ASN A 61 -19.20 -0.21 2.53
CA ASN A 61 -18.25 -1.13 3.18
C ASN A 61 -16.81 -0.98 2.68
N ASN A 62 -16.41 0.22 2.25
CA ASN A 62 -15.02 0.47 1.89
C ASN A 62 -14.14 0.47 3.16
N ILE A 63 -13.60 -0.69 3.48
CA ILE A 63 -12.74 -0.93 4.65
C ILE A 63 -11.56 0.05 4.74
N TYR A 64 -11.10 0.62 3.63
CA TYR A 64 -9.97 1.56 3.59
C TYR A 64 -10.32 2.97 4.10
N GLU A 65 -11.59 3.28 4.30
CA GLU A 65 -12.04 4.63 4.67
C GLU A 65 -11.96 4.93 6.16
N THR A 66 -11.42 4.01 6.97
CA THR A 66 -11.31 4.21 8.42
C THR A 66 -9.91 4.63 8.85
N GLN A 67 -9.83 5.44 9.91
CA GLN A 67 -8.54 5.87 10.48
C GLN A 67 -7.68 4.69 10.94
N LYS A 68 -8.30 3.58 11.38
CA LYS A 68 -7.59 2.34 11.72
C LYS A 68 -6.78 1.84 10.53
N TYR A 69 -7.39 1.75 9.35
CA TYR A 69 -6.70 1.25 8.16
C TYR A 69 -5.62 2.22 7.67
N VAL A 70 -5.84 3.53 7.77
CA VAL A 70 -4.77 4.52 7.50
C VAL A 70 -3.55 4.25 8.39
N ASN A 71 -3.76 4.06 9.70
CA ASN A 71 -2.66 3.85 10.64
C ASN A 71 -1.95 2.50 10.43
N GLU A 72 -2.69 1.43 10.13
CA GLU A 72 -2.11 0.12 9.82
C GLU A 72 -1.33 0.13 8.50
N TYR A 73 -1.82 0.86 7.50
CA TYR A 73 -1.09 1.05 6.26
C TYR A 73 0.15 1.92 6.46
N LEU A 74 0.11 2.93 7.34
CA LEU A 74 1.29 3.73 7.69
C LEU A 74 2.37 2.85 8.30
N LEU A 75 2.00 1.93 9.20
CA LEU A 75 2.92 0.94 9.75
C LEU A 75 3.50 0.04 8.66
N LEU A 76 2.67 -0.49 7.75
CA LEU A 76 3.13 -1.35 6.66
C LEU A 76 4.06 -0.63 5.66
N HIS A 77 3.85 0.67 5.45
CA HIS A 77 4.57 1.46 4.44
C HIS A 77 5.82 2.15 4.99
N TYR A 78 5.82 2.52 6.27
CA TYR A 78 6.83 3.39 6.88
C TYR A 78 7.36 2.90 8.22
N GLY A 79 6.81 1.83 8.79
CA GLY A 79 7.28 1.29 10.05
C GLY A 79 8.67 0.68 9.95
N GLU A 80 9.49 0.88 10.97
CA GLU A 80 10.79 0.24 11.08
C GLU A 80 10.65 -1.26 11.38
N ALA A 81 11.75 -2.00 11.21
CA ALA A 81 11.75 -3.45 11.30
C ALA A 81 11.19 -4.00 12.62
N ASP A 82 11.54 -3.37 13.74
CA ASP A 82 11.08 -3.71 15.09
C ASP A 82 9.65 -3.24 15.39
N GLU A 83 9.18 -2.18 14.72
CA GLU A 83 7.80 -1.70 14.81
C GLU A 83 6.82 -2.65 14.09
N VAL A 84 7.24 -3.16 12.92
CA VAL A 84 6.45 -4.06 12.07
C VAL A 84 6.54 -5.51 12.55
N LEU A 85 7.75 -6.01 12.89
CA LEU A 85 7.95 -7.39 13.35
C LEU A 85 7.95 -7.46 14.88
N ARG A 86 6.76 -7.40 15.46
CA ARG A 86 6.60 -7.58 16.92
C ARG A 86 6.85 -9.01 17.39
N HIS A 87 6.92 -9.95 16.46
CA HIS A 87 7.19 -11.34 16.74
C HIS A 87 8.33 -11.86 15.89
N SER A 88 9.25 -12.58 16.52
CA SER A 88 10.49 -13.08 15.93
C SER A 88 10.31 -14.16 14.84
N PHE A 89 9.07 -14.59 14.55
CA PHE A 89 8.78 -15.62 13.56
C PHE A 89 8.38 -15.06 12.18
N VAL A 90 8.25 -13.73 12.04
CA VAL A 90 7.89 -13.13 10.76
C VAL A 90 9.11 -13.10 9.84
N PRO A 91 9.01 -13.53 8.57
CA PRO A 91 10.13 -13.50 7.64
C PRO A 91 10.67 -12.08 7.48
N MET A 92 11.99 -11.90 7.66
CA MET A 92 12.66 -10.60 7.44
C MET A 92 12.43 -10.08 6.02
N ASP A 93 12.27 -10.98 5.06
CA ASP A 93 11.96 -10.66 3.67
C ASP A 93 10.55 -10.09 3.48
N SER A 94 9.71 -10.00 4.52
CA SER A 94 8.42 -9.30 4.46
C SER A 94 8.52 -7.80 4.75
N LEU A 95 9.63 -7.33 5.32
CA LEU A 95 9.85 -5.93 5.68
C LEU A 95 10.04 -5.01 4.48
N GLU A 96 9.72 -3.73 4.63
CA GLU A 96 10.03 -2.69 3.63
C GLU A 96 9.47 -3.01 2.22
N PHE A 97 8.38 -3.77 2.13
CA PHE A 97 7.88 -4.24 0.84
C PHE A 97 7.63 -3.09 -0.15
N PRO A 98 6.83 -2.05 0.15
CA PRO A 98 6.62 -0.94 -0.77
C PRO A 98 7.91 -0.20 -1.14
N ARG A 99 8.82 -0.02 -0.18
CA ARG A 99 10.14 0.58 -0.44
C ARG A 99 10.95 -0.23 -1.44
N ARG A 100 10.97 -1.55 -1.29
CA ARG A 100 11.70 -2.45 -2.20
C ARG A 100 11.08 -2.48 -3.58
N VAL A 101 9.76 -2.40 -3.72
CA VAL A 101 9.11 -2.30 -5.04
C VAL A 101 9.69 -1.13 -5.84
N GLY A 102 9.82 0.06 -5.25
CA GLY A 102 10.43 1.21 -5.92
C GLY A 102 11.86 0.94 -6.39
N LYS A 103 12.67 0.31 -5.54
CA LYS A 103 14.05 -0.09 -5.88
C LYS A 103 14.10 -1.12 -7.01
N GLU A 104 13.28 -2.17 -6.94
CA GLU A 104 13.24 -3.23 -7.96
C GLU A 104 12.78 -2.67 -9.31
N CYS A 105 11.80 -1.75 -9.32
CA CYS A 105 11.38 -1.05 -10.55
C CYS A 105 12.52 -0.24 -11.18
N LEU A 106 13.29 0.48 -10.38
CA LEU A 106 14.46 1.25 -10.84
C LEU A 106 15.55 0.33 -11.40
N ASP A 107 15.88 -0.74 -10.69
CA ASP A 107 16.90 -1.70 -11.10
C ASP A 107 16.50 -2.44 -12.38
N ALA A 108 15.24 -2.86 -12.48
CA ALA A 108 14.68 -3.48 -13.67
C ALA A 108 14.79 -2.55 -14.88
N TYR A 109 14.44 -1.27 -14.73
CA TYR A 109 14.59 -0.31 -15.83
C TYR A 109 16.06 -0.13 -16.24
N ARG A 110 16.96 0.10 -15.26
CA ARG A 110 18.40 0.29 -15.50
C ARG A 110 19.05 -0.94 -16.15
N SER A 111 18.48 -2.13 -15.98
CA SER A 111 18.95 -3.36 -16.63
C SER A 111 18.67 -3.39 -18.13
N VAL A 112 17.60 -2.72 -18.59
CA VAL A 112 17.17 -2.66 -19.99
C VAL A 112 17.78 -1.47 -20.72
N ASP A 113 17.83 -0.30 -20.07
CA ASP A 113 18.41 0.92 -20.64
C ASP A 113 19.33 1.62 -19.63
N LYS A 114 20.63 1.63 -19.94
CA LYS A 114 21.69 2.23 -19.12
C LYS A 114 21.91 3.72 -19.41
N SER A 115 21.24 4.28 -20.42
CA SER A 115 21.55 5.61 -20.94
C SER A 115 20.86 6.74 -20.17
N LYS A 116 19.58 6.58 -19.78
CA LYS A 116 18.86 7.48 -18.86
C LYS A 116 17.56 6.84 -18.34
N LEU A 117 17.19 7.13 -17.10
CA LEU A 117 15.81 6.92 -16.61
C LEU A 117 14.83 7.80 -17.40
N PRO A 118 13.56 7.39 -17.53
CA PRO A 118 12.51 8.27 -18.03
C PRO A 118 12.35 9.47 -17.10
N ASN A 119 11.83 10.57 -17.63
CA ASN A 119 11.54 11.73 -16.79
C ASN A 119 10.34 11.47 -15.85
N ARG A 120 9.47 10.52 -16.19
CA ARG A 120 8.19 10.29 -15.49
C ARG A 120 7.99 8.86 -15.02
N ALA A 121 7.40 8.71 -13.83
CA ALA A 121 6.87 7.45 -13.32
C ALA A 121 5.38 7.55 -12.96
N PHE A 122 4.66 6.43 -13.08
CA PHE A 122 3.25 6.29 -12.72
C PHE A 122 3.08 5.07 -11.82
N ASP A 123 2.54 5.27 -10.62
CA ASP A 123 2.33 4.23 -9.60
C ASP A 123 0.84 4.01 -9.39
N VAL A 124 0.33 2.86 -9.84
CA VAL A 124 -1.11 2.52 -9.78
C VAL A 124 -1.41 1.71 -8.53
N GLY A 125 -2.39 2.17 -7.75
CA GLY A 125 -2.67 1.62 -6.42
C GLY A 125 -1.54 1.98 -5.46
N CYS A 126 -1.22 3.28 -5.38
CA CYS A 126 -0.05 3.74 -4.65
C CYS A 126 -0.20 3.67 -3.13
N GLY A 127 -1.40 3.39 -2.61
CA GLY A 127 -1.66 3.27 -1.17
C GLY A 127 -1.30 4.57 -0.45
N LEU A 128 -0.39 4.46 0.52
CA LEU A 128 0.16 5.63 1.23
C LEU A 128 1.43 6.22 0.57
N GLY A 129 1.68 5.90 -0.68
CA GLY A 129 2.67 6.59 -1.52
C GLY A 129 4.12 6.17 -1.33
N ARG A 130 4.45 5.18 -0.49
CA ARG A 130 5.85 4.83 -0.21
C ARG A 130 6.64 4.50 -1.47
N THR A 131 6.11 3.65 -2.35
CA THR A 131 6.74 3.35 -3.64
C THR A 131 6.89 4.61 -4.49
N THR A 132 5.83 5.42 -4.60
CA THR A 132 5.84 6.70 -5.32
C THR A 132 6.94 7.63 -4.81
N PHE A 133 7.12 7.75 -3.49
CA PHE A 133 8.18 8.57 -2.90
C PHE A 133 9.58 8.02 -3.18
N GLU A 134 9.78 6.70 -3.16
CA GLU A 134 11.07 6.12 -3.53
C GLU A 134 11.41 6.35 -5.01
N LEU A 135 10.42 6.30 -5.89
CA LEU A 135 10.60 6.64 -7.32
C LEU A 135 10.92 8.14 -7.50
N ALA A 136 10.24 9.03 -6.79
CA ALA A 136 10.41 10.48 -6.92
C ALA A 136 11.82 10.98 -6.56
N ARG A 137 12.67 10.14 -5.94
CA ARG A 137 14.10 10.42 -5.71
C ARG A 137 14.94 10.41 -6.99
N GLU A 138 14.45 9.76 -8.04
CA GLU A 138 15.21 9.43 -9.27
C GLU A 138 14.52 9.94 -10.54
N PHE A 139 13.19 10.10 -10.51
CA PHE A 139 12.38 10.62 -11.60
C PHE A 139 12.10 12.12 -11.43
N GLU A 140 11.96 12.85 -12.53
CA GLU A 140 11.64 14.30 -12.50
C GLU A 140 10.17 14.54 -12.08
N GLU A 141 9.27 13.60 -12.40
CA GLU A 141 7.85 13.66 -12.01
C GLU A 141 7.33 12.24 -11.71
N CYS A 142 6.63 12.09 -10.59
CA CYS A 142 5.91 10.87 -10.23
C CYS A 142 4.44 11.16 -9.97
N ILE A 143 3.57 10.32 -10.54
CA ILE A 143 2.13 10.40 -10.34
C ILE A 143 1.67 9.10 -9.67
N GLY A 144 1.12 9.22 -8.46
CA GLY A 144 0.45 8.12 -7.77
C GLY A 144 -1.05 8.16 -8.02
N LEU A 145 -1.67 7.01 -8.30
CA LEU A 145 -3.11 6.84 -8.39
C LEU A 145 -3.60 5.96 -7.25
N GLU A 146 -4.47 6.50 -6.40
CA GLU A 146 -5.13 5.78 -5.31
C GLU A 146 -6.62 6.12 -5.31
N GLN A 147 -7.45 5.13 -4.99
CA GLN A 147 -8.91 5.27 -4.94
C GLN A 147 -9.38 5.80 -3.57
N SER A 148 -8.72 5.42 -2.48
CA SER A 148 -9.14 5.83 -1.13
C SER A 148 -8.74 7.27 -0.81
N GLN A 149 -9.73 8.13 -0.54
CA GLN A 149 -9.49 9.54 -0.25
C GLN A 149 -8.68 9.75 1.06
N PRO A 150 -8.94 9.03 2.17
CA PRO A 150 -8.11 9.11 3.37
C PRO A 150 -6.65 8.76 3.14
N PHE A 151 -6.35 7.82 2.22
CA PHE A 151 -4.98 7.49 1.87
C PHE A 151 -4.33 8.63 1.07
N VAL A 152 -5.06 9.21 0.11
CA VAL A 152 -4.60 10.38 -0.64
C VAL A 152 -4.33 11.57 0.30
N ASP A 153 -5.22 11.82 1.26
CA ASP A 153 -5.07 12.90 2.23
C ASP A 153 -3.85 12.69 3.13
N ALA A 154 -3.65 11.47 3.62
CA ALA A 154 -2.48 11.07 4.39
C ALA A 154 -1.17 11.20 3.59
N CYS A 155 -1.17 10.79 2.32
CA CYS A 155 -0.04 10.98 1.40
C CYS A 155 0.32 12.47 1.25
N ASN A 156 -0.69 13.29 0.98
CA ASN A 156 -0.49 14.73 0.77
C ASN A 156 0.02 15.41 2.03
N LYS A 157 -0.50 15.01 3.20
CA LYS A 157 0.00 15.48 4.49
C LYS A 157 1.46 15.08 4.71
N LEU A 158 1.80 13.82 4.46
CA LEU A 158 3.17 13.34 4.61
C LEU A 158 4.13 14.03 3.64
N LYS A 159 3.70 14.27 2.40
CA LYS A 159 4.45 15.04 1.40
C LYS A 159 4.68 16.49 1.84
N GLN A 160 3.67 17.12 2.43
CA GLN A 160 3.75 18.50 2.88
C GLN A 160 4.65 18.67 4.10
N ASP A 161 4.49 17.79 5.09
CA ASP A 161 5.09 17.93 6.42
C ASP A 161 6.42 17.17 6.55
N GLY A 162 6.72 16.24 5.63
CA GLY A 162 7.90 15.37 5.64
C GLY A 162 7.82 14.22 6.67
N GLU A 163 7.00 14.39 7.69
CA GLU A 163 6.69 13.36 8.68
C GLU A 163 5.24 13.45 9.16
N MET A 164 4.70 12.32 9.63
CA MET A 164 3.33 12.24 10.13
C MET A 164 3.22 11.23 11.28
N PRO A 165 2.81 11.64 12.48
CA PRO A 165 2.57 10.72 13.59
C PRO A 165 1.30 9.90 13.36
N TYR A 166 1.28 8.66 13.84
CA TYR A 166 0.13 7.77 13.74
C TYR A 166 0.05 6.79 14.91
N ASN A 167 -1.16 6.30 15.21
CA ASN A 167 -1.43 5.43 16.35
C ASN A 167 -1.92 4.06 15.90
N VAL A 168 -1.24 3.00 16.31
CA VAL A 168 -1.63 1.62 15.97
C VAL A 168 -2.16 0.93 17.22
N CYS A 169 -3.36 0.37 17.12
CA CYS A 169 -3.91 -0.53 18.13
C CYS A 169 -3.11 -1.85 18.09
N GLU A 170 -2.52 -2.22 19.21
CA GLU A 170 -1.73 -3.44 19.34
C GLU A 170 -2.60 -4.62 19.71
N GLU A 171 -3.30 -4.50 20.84
CA GLU A 171 -4.21 -5.52 21.37
C GLU A 171 -5.18 -4.85 22.34
N GLY A 172 -6.49 -5.06 22.15
CA GLY A 172 -7.51 -4.44 22.99
C GLY A 172 -7.36 -2.92 23.07
N ASP A 173 -7.12 -2.39 24.28
CA ASP A 173 -6.93 -0.96 24.53
C ASP A 173 -5.46 -0.51 24.46
N VAL A 174 -4.52 -1.42 24.18
CA VAL A 174 -3.09 -1.10 24.06
C VAL A 174 -2.82 -0.47 22.69
N HIS A 175 -2.15 0.69 22.70
CA HIS A 175 -1.82 1.45 21.51
C HIS A 175 -0.36 1.92 21.56
N SER A 176 0.27 1.99 20.39
CA SER A 176 1.58 2.60 20.21
C SER A 176 1.53 3.73 19.20
N THR A 177 2.33 4.77 19.44
CA THR A 177 2.48 5.91 18.54
C THR A 177 3.80 5.79 17.79
N TYR A 178 3.73 5.93 16.47
CA TYR A 178 4.87 5.87 15.57
C TYR A 178 4.89 7.13 14.70
N THR A 179 5.91 7.30 13.87
CA THR A 179 6.01 8.45 12.95
C THR A 179 6.49 8.00 11.59
N ALA A 180 5.64 8.19 10.58
CA ALA A 180 6.00 7.95 9.19
C ALA A 180 6.89 9.09 8.72
N ARG A 181 7.94 8.79 7.94
CA ARG A 181 8.89 9.78 7.43
C ARG A 181 9.20 9.54 5.97
N ILE A 182 9.38 10.62 5.23
CA ILE A 182 9.93 10.62 3.87
C ILE A 182 11.27 11.34 3.84
N ASP A 183 12.08 11.04 2.82
CA ASP A 183 13.36 11.72 2.60
C ASP A 183 13.10 13.17 2.18
N ALA A 184 13.89 14.12 2.69
CA ALA A 184 13.72 15.55 2.40
C ALA A 184 13.90 15.93 0.92
N ARG A 185 14.39 15.00 0.08
CA ARG A 185 14.53 15.17 -1.37
C ARG A 185 13.25 14.92 -2.16
N VAL A 186 12.16 14.53 -1.49
CA VAL A 186 10.90 14.12 -2.11
C VAL A 186 9.78 15.09 -1.80
#